data_AF-A0A1Z5K014-F1
#
_entry.id   AF-A0A1Z5K014-F1
#
_cell.length_a   1.000
_cell.length_b   1.000
_cell.length_c   1.000
_cell.angle_alpha   90.00
_cell.angle_beta   90.00
_cell.angle_gamma   90.00
#
_symmetry.space_group_name_H-M   'P 1'
#
loop_
_entity.id
_entity.type
_entity.pdbx_description
1 polymer ?
#
loop_
_entity_poly.entity_id
_entity_poly.type
_entity_poly.pdbx_seq_one_letter_code
_entity_poly.pdbx_strand_id
1 'polypeptide(L)'
;MTILAGGDCRIIGEELNDERGSSIHKDNQEPFDEKQQDATIASSSSKKNRSYSGVKNQHKTKYFINWLLQTFPQLHVPRTQSQDIQPDGTLHRQPTETPLESTPLVIDIAGGKGELAARLIVCQRLRVVMIDPRESDVPLCFEKTVLPKLPAVWRCRFQRRQQEDAHILEKTFQERFQQYQMYFQDDTAATHPEVGALIEKAALLVGMHADGATEAIVDTALRYKKPFCVVPCCVFPTLFHTRTIRVRDEEGNEREVPVRSYEQFCQYLMNKHPRIQQSILPFDGRNVAIWWDGTS
;
A
#
# COMPACT_ATOMS: atom_id res chain seq x y z
N MET A 1 10.55 -11.64 -65.13
CA MET A 1 9.24 -11.22 -65.68
C MET A 1 8.38 -10.81 -64.51
N THR A 2 8.05 -9.52 -64.35
CA THR A 2 6.96 -8.77 -65.04
C THR A 2 5.63 -9.05 -64.31
N ILE A 3 5.21 -8.28 -63.30
CA ILE A 3 4.73 -6.86 -63.25
C ILE A 3 3.23 -6.74 -63.58
N LEU A 4 2.55 -5.72 -63.01
CA LEU A 4 1.13 -5.30 -63.08
C LEU A 4 0.22 -5.95 -62.00
N ALA A 5 -0.49 -5.24 -61.10
CA ALA A 5 -0.79 -3.81 -60.86
C ALA A 5 -1.91 -3.14 -61.69
N GLY A 6 -2.68 -2.25 -61.01
CA GLY A 6 -3.92 -1.60 -61.49
C GLY A 6 -5.17 -2.40 -61.09
N GLY A 7 -6.32 -1.81 -60.72
CA GLY A 7 -6.73 -0.41 -60.49
C GLY A 7 -8.18 -0.40 -59.95
N ASP A 8 -8.96 0.68 -59.88
CA ASP A 8 -8.69 2.12 -60.04
C ASP A 8 -9.91 2.91 -59.47
N CYS A 9 -9.72 4.14 -58.96
CA CYS A 9 -10.77 5.18 -58.81
C CYS A 9 -10.16 6.53 -58.35
N ARG A 10 -9.63 7.24 -59.34
CA ARG A 10 -8.99 8.57 -59.31
C ARG A 10 -9.98 9.77 -59.39
N ILE A 11 -9.47 10.96 -58.99
CA ILE A 11 -9.59 12.33 -59.60
C ILE A 11 -11.01 12.98 -59.71
N ILE A 12 -11.23 14.29 -59.52
CA ILE A 12 -10.40 15.48 -59.14
C ILE A 12 -10.78 15.94 -57.70
N GLY A 13 -10.58 17.15 -57.14
CA GLY A 13 -9.96 18.46 -57.49
C GLY A 13 -10.18 19.43 -56.30
N GLU A 14 -9.31 20.37 -55.93
CA GLU A 14 -8.80 21.62 -56.57
C GLU A 14 -9.55 22.90 -56.12
N GLU A 15 -8.83 24.03 -56.12
CA GLU A 15 -9.05 25.23 -55.27
C GLU A 15 -10.12 26.22 -55.80
N LEU A 16 -10.52 27.19 -54.96
CA LEU A 16 -10.30 28.62 -55.26
C LEU A 16 -10.61 29.56 -54.06
N ASN A 17 -10.05 30.77 -54.10
CA ASN A 17 -10.15 31.82 -53.08
C ASN A 17 -11.18 32.91 -53.45
N ASP A 18 -11.72 33.59 -52.43
CA ASP A 18 -11.65 35.06 -52.25
C ASP A 18 -12.36 35.42 -50.91
N GLU A 19 -11.89 36.25 -49.96
CA GLU A 19 -11.14 37.55 -49.91
C GLU A 19 -12.06 38.75 -49.59
N ARG A 20 -11.48 39.73 -48.86
CA ARG A 20 -11.94 41.11 -48.60
C ARG A 20 -13.14 41.33 -47.64
N GLY A 21 -13.04 42.16 -46.59
CA GLY A 21 -11.85 42.74 -45.93
C GLY A 21 -12.05 44.08 -45.20
N SER A 22 -11.02 44.48 -44.43
CA SER A 22 -10.79 45.82 -43.83
C SER A 22 -11.73 46.30 -42.70
N SER A 23 -11.33 47.23 -41.79
CA SER A 23 -10.08 48.02 -41.71
C SER A 23 -9.79 48.59 -40.29
N ILE A 24 -8.49 48.69 -39.90
CA ILE A 24 -7.77 49.86 -39.27
C ILE A 24 -8.33 50.46 -37.93
N HIS A 25 -7.60 50.95 -36.91
CA HIS A 25 -6.20 51.34 -36.59
C HIS A 25 -5.64 50.47 -35.39
N LYS A 26 -4.35 50.31 -35.04
CA LYS A 26 -3.18 51.23 -34.85
C LYS A 26 -3.29 52.16 -33.61
N ASP A 27 -2.27 52.44 -32.79
CA ASP A 27 -0.81 52.15 -32.82
C ASP A 27 -0.20 52.17 -31.38
N ASN A 28 0.96 51.50 -31.17
CA ASN A 28 2.04 51.79 -30.17
C ASN A 28 1.75 51.65 -28.63
N GLN A 29 2.72 51.44 -27.72
CA GLN A 29 4.21 51.37 -27.78
C GLN A 29 4.81 50.50 -26.63
N GLU A 30 6.00 49.91 -26.80
CA GLU A 30 6.81 49.22 -25.75
C GLU A 30 8.04 50.08 -25.33
N PRO A 31 9.09 49.58 -24.60
CA PRO A 31 9.21 48.57 -23.51
C PRO A 31 9.88 49.21 -22.26
N PHE A 32 10.40 48.44 -21.27
CA PHE A 32 11.77 48.66 -20.71
C PHE A 32 12.33 47.51 -19.83
N ASP A 33 13.62 47.23 -20.05
CA ASP A 33 14.61 46.20 -19.66
C ASP A 33 14.71 45.51 -18.26
N GLU A 34 15.65 44.53 -18.23
CA GLU A 34 16.12 43.71 -17.12
C GLU A 34 17.24 44.35 -16.24
N LYS A 35 17.61 43.63 -15.15
CA LYS A 35 18.98 43.55 -14.55
C LYS A 35 19.52 44.82 -13.83
N GLN A 36 20.57 44.79 -12.99
CA GLN A 36 21.19 43.78 -12.09
C GLN A 36 22.43 44.44 -11.44
N GLN A 37 22.69 44.25 -10.13
CA GLN A 37 24.05 44.12 -9.56
C GLN A 37 24.11 43.85 -8.04
N ASP A 38 25.29 43.43 -7.59
CA ASP A 38 25.58 42.76 -6.32
C ASP A 38 26.26 43.65 -5.25
N ALA A 39 26.23 43.19 -3.99
CA ALA A 39 27.29 43.47 -3.01
C ALA A 39 27.40 42.32 -1.99
N THR A 40 28.61 41.80 -1.76
CA THR A 40 28.89 40.63 -0.91
C THR A 40 29.41 41.02 0.48
N ILE A 41 29.00 40.26 1.51
CA ILE A 41 29.75 40.08 2.76
C ILE A 41 29.78 38.57 3.08
N ALA A 42 30.87 38.08 3.68
CA ALA A 42 31.28 36.68 3.62
C ALA A 42 31.04 35.85 4.91
N SER A 43 31.11 34.53 4.71
CA SER A 43 31.48 33.48 5.69
C SER A 43 30.66 33.31 6.98
N SER A 44 29.83 32.27 7.02
CA SER A 44 29.87 31.28 8.10
C SER A 44 29.60 29.86 7.57
N SER A 45 30.16 28.84 8.21
CA SER A 45 30.35 27.50 7.62
C SER A 45 29.19 26.53 7.88
N SER A 46 28.11 26.65 7.11
CA SER A 46 26.96 25.75 7.17
C SER A 46 27.28 24.34 6.63
N LYS A 47 27.45 23.37 7.54
CA LYS A 47 27.58 21.95 7.21
C LYS A 47 26.31 21.47 6.47
N LYS A 48 26.44 21.14 5.17
CA LYS A 48 25.33 20.61 4.37
C LYS A 48 24.88 19.24 4.90
N ASN A 49 23.81 19.22 5.70
CA ASN A 49 23.09 18.00 6.07
C ASN A 49 22.52 17.34 4.80
N ARG A 50 23.24 16.36 4.25
CA ARG A 50 22.71 15.46 3.21
C ARG A 50 21.56 14.65 3.83
N SER A 51 20.35 14.85 3.34
CA SER A 51 19.13 14.22 3.85
C SER A 51 19.16 12.70 3.65
N TYR A 52 19.27 11.96 4.75
CA TYR A 52 19.35 10.48 4.75
C TYR A 52 17.98 9.80 4.53
N SER A 53 16.94 10.55 4.16
CA SER A 53 15.55 10.10 4.04
C SER A 53 15.31 9.08 2.93
N GLY A 54 16.04 9.20 1.81
CA GLY A 54 15.90 8.29 0.67
C GLY A 54 16.09 6.80 0.99
N VAL A 55 16.86 6.48 2.03
CA VAL A 55 17.14 5.09 2.45
C VAL A 55 15.97 4.47 3.22
N LYS A 56 15.25 5.26 4.04
CA LYS A 56 14.16 4.73 4.87
C LYS A 56 12.96 4.26 4.05
N ASN A 57 12.58 5.04 3.03
CA ASN A 57 11.38 4.77 2.23
C ASN A 57 11.48 3.51 1.37
N GLN A 58 12.68 3.06 1.00
CA GLN A 58 12.88 1.79 0.28
C GLN A 58 12.42 0.55 1.07
N HIS A 59 12.29 0.70 2.39
CA HIS A 59 11.96 -0.36 3.35
C HIS A 59 10.66 -0.12 4.15
N LYS A 60 9.78 0.82 3.74
CA LYS A 60 8.54 1.15 4.48
C LYS A 60 7.74 -0.10 4.91
N THR A 61 7.57 -1.06 4.00
CA THR A 61 6.82 -2.32 4.23
C THR A 61 7.52 -3.26 5.22
N LYS A 62 8.86 -3.27 5.25
CA LYS A 62 9.64 -4.04 6.23
C LYS A 62 9.46 -3.45 7.64
N TYR A 63 9.55 -2.13 7.77
CA TYR A 63 9.33 -1.45 9.04
C TYR A 63 7.91 -1.64 9.55
N PHE A 64 6.91 -1.54 8.66
CA PHE A 64 5.52 -1.79 8.99
C PHE A 64 5.28 -3.23 9.49
N ILE A 65 5.77 -4.25 8.79
CA ILE A 65 5.63 -5.66 9.23
C ILE A 65 6.34 -5.92 10.56
N ASN A 66 7.53 -5.36 10.77
CA ASN A 66 8.23 -5.50 12.04
C ASN A 66 7.41 -4.90 13.21
N TRP A 67 6.78 -3.75 12.99
CA TRP A 67 5.89 -3.12 13.96
C TRP A 67 4.59 -3.92 14.16
N LEU A 68 3.96 -4.40 13.08
CA LEU A 68 2.75 -5.25 13.16
C LEU A 68 2.97 -6.50 14.02
N LEU A 69 4.09 -7.20 13.86
CA LEU A 69 4.38 -8.39 14.67
C LEU A 69 4.59 -8.05 16.15
N GLN A 70 5.10 -6.85 16.46
CA GLN A 70 5.25 -6.37 17.84
C GLN A 70 3.91 -5.96 18.45
N THR A 71 3.04 -5.29 17.69
CA THR A 71 1.72 -4.81 18.14
C THR A 71 0.65 -5.90 18.20
N PHE A 72 0.75 -6.93 17.35
CA PHE A 72 -0.22 -8.01 17.23
C PHE A 72 0.45 -9.38 17.47
N PRO A 73 0.72 -9.77 18.74
CA PRO A 73 1.45 -11.00 19.07
C PRO A 73 0.84 -12.29 18.48
N GLN A 74 -0.47 -12.31 18.24
CA GLN A 74 -1.20 -13.43 17.62
C GLN A 74 -0.76 -13.74 16.18
N LEU A 75 0.03 -12.88 15.53
CA LEU A 75 0.61 -13.11 14.21
C LEU A 75 1.94 -13.90 14.24
N HIS A 76 2.47 -14.24 15.43
CA HIS A 76 3.66 -15.08 15.52
C HIS A 76 3.35 -16.54 15.22
N VAL A 77 3.83 -17.04 14.08
CA VAL A 77 3.84 -18.48 13.75
C VAL A 77 5.07 -19.14 14.40
N PRO A 78 4.90 -20.07 15.37
CA PRO A 78 6.04 -20.72 16.02
C PRO A 78 6.91 -21.52 15.04
N ARG A 79 8.21 -21.59 15.31
CA ARG A 79 9.14 -22.50 14.62
C ARG A 79 9.45 -23.70 15.49
N THR A 80 8.47 -24.59 15.61
CA THR A 80 8.64 -25.95 16.11
C THR A 80 9.75 -26.67 15.35
N GLN A 81 10.68 -27.26 16.09
CA GLN A 81 11.69 -28.19 15.59
C GLN A 81 11.42 -29.51 16.32
N SER A 82 10.89 -30.50 15.61
CA SER A 82 10.87 -31.87 16.10
C SER A 82 12.30 -32.39 16.08
N GLN A 83 12.68 -33.11 17.15
CA GLN A 83 13.97 -33.77 17.28
C GLN A 83 13.71 -35.25 17.30
N ASP A 84 13.65 -35.84 16.11
CA ASP A 84 13.38 -37.25 15.95
C ASP A 84 14.74 -37.98 16.01
N ILE A 85 14.97 -38.68 17.13
CA ILE A 85 16.14 -39.54 17.32
C ILE A 85 15.85 -40.85 16.59
N GLN A 86 16.55 -41.09 15.49
CA GLN A 86 16.46 -42.35 14.75
C GLN A 86 17.03 -43.52 15.58
N PRO A 87 16.64 -44.79 15.33
CA PRO A 87 17.13 -45.95 16.10
C PRO A 87 18.64 -46.18 16.05
N ASP A 88 19.35 -45.56 15.11
CA ASP A 88 20.81 -45.55 14.97
C ASP A 88 21.51 -44.43 15.79
N GLY A 89 20.73 -43.59 16.48
CA GLY A 89 21.21 -42.42 17.22
C GLY A 89 21.32 -41.15 16.38
N THR A 90 20.99 -41.18 15.08
CA THR A 90 21.08 -40.01 14.19
C THR A 90 19.99 -39.00 14.53
N LEU A 91 20.40 -37.77 14.86
CA LEU A 91 19.51 -36.71 15.36
C LEU A 91 18.87 -35.92 14.21
N HIS A 92 17.75 -36.41 13.68
CA HIS A 92 17.10 -35.83 12.51
C HIS A 92 16.19 -34.66 12.91
N ARG A 93 16.60 -33.42 12.62
CA ARG A 93 15.75 -32.24 12.80
C ARG A 93 14.86 -32.02 11.58
N GLN A 94 13.59 -32.43 11.67
CA GLN A 94 12.58 -31.93 10.73
C GLN A 94 11.98 -30.60 11.24
N PRO A 95 11.82 -29.57 10.39
CA PRO A 95 11.01 -28.41 10.74
C PRO A 95 9.54 -28.84 10.78
N THR A 96 8.95 -28.90 11.97
CA THR A 96 7.52 -29.17 12.10
C THR A 96 6.77 -27.91 11.66
N GLU A 97 6.24 -27.94 10.43
CA GLU A 97 5.40 -26.87 9.88
C GLU A 97 4.13 -26.71 10.74
N THR A 98 3.77 -25.47 11.09
CA THR A 98 2.48 -25.19 11.73
C THR A 98 1.37 -25.48 10.72
N PRO A 99 0.30 -26.22 11.08
CA PRO A 99 -0.79 -26.50 10.16
C PRO A 99 -1.36 -25.24 9.52
N LEU A 100 -1.75 -25.34 8.25
CA LEU A 100 -2.25 -24.20 7.47
C LEU A 100 -3.55 -23.61 8.07
N GLU A 101 -4.37 -24.44 8.71
CA GLU A 101 -5.58 -24.03 9.43
C GLU A 101 -5.27 -23.29 10.74
N SER A 102 -4.17 -23.63 11.40
CA SER A 102 -3.68 -22.96 12.61
C SER A 102 -2.76 -21.75 12.31
N THR A 103 -2.52 -21.45 11.03
CA THR A 103 -1.72 -20.29 10.61
C THR A 103 -2.62 -19.04 10.58
N PRO A 104 -2.25 -17.95 11.28
CA PRO A 104 -3.08 -16.73 11.31
C PRO A 104 -3.34 -16.16 9.91
N LEU A 105 -4.60 -15.80 9.67
CA LEU A 105 -5.08 -15.14 8.46
C LEU A 105 -5.03 -13.61 8.63
N VAL A 106 -4.32 -12.94 7.73
CA VAL A 106 -4.37 -11.48 7.55
C VAL A 106 -5.20 -11.16 6.30
N ILE A 107 -6.00 -10.09 6.34
CA ILE A 107 -6.67 -9.56 5.14
C ILE A 107 -5.98 -8.24 4.75
N ASP A 108 -5.30 -8.22 3.61
CA ASP A 108 -4.52 -7.10 3.07
C ASP A 108 -5.38 -6.30 2.08
N ILE A 109 -5.87 -5.14 2.51
CA ILE A 109 -6.94 -4.39 1.82
C ILE A 109 -6.34 -3.17 1.12
N ALA A 110 -6.62 -3.05 -0.18
CA ALA A 110 -5.92 -2.18 -1.13
C ALA A 110 -4.39 -2.40 -1.12
N GLY A 111 -3.97 -3.68 -1.06
CA GLY A 111 -2.56 -4.09 -1.03
C GLY A 111 -1.76 -3.74 -2.29
N GLY A 112 -2.41 -3.26 -3.35
CA GLY A 112 -1.81 -2.94 -4.64
C GLY A 112 -1.01 -4.11 -5.18
N LYS A 113 0.24 -3.87 -5.60
CA LYS A 113 1.16 -4.91 -6.11
C LYS A 113 1.56 -5.99 -5.08
N GLY A 114 1.00 -5.99 -3.87
CA GLY A 114 1.19 -7.05 -2.88
C GLY A 114 2.59 -7.14 -2.24
N GLU A 115 3.39 -6.06 -2.17
CA GLU A 115 4.68 -6.13 -1.44
C GLU A 115 4.49 -6.45 0.06
N LEU A 116 3.31 -6.13 0.63
CA LEU A 116 2.92 -6.48 1.99
C LEU A 116 2.57 -7.98 2.07
N ALA A 117 1.54 -8.44 1.35
CA ALA A 117 1.20 -9.86 1.17
C ALA A 117 2.42 -10.77 0.93
N ALA A 118 3.26 -10.47 -0.07
CA ALA A 118 4.46 -11.23 -0.42
C ALA A 118 5.43 -11.41 0.76
N ARG A 119 5.59 -10.38 1.60
CA ARG A 119 6.46 -10.42 2.78
C ARG A 119 5.82 -11.17 3.94
N LEU A 120 4.52 -10.99 4.19
CA LEU A 120 3.78 -11.71 5.22
C LEU A 120 3.82 -13.23 4.95
N ILE A 121 3.57 -13.63 3.70
CA ILE A 121 3.62 -15.03 3.27
C ILE A 121 5.06 -15.57 3.33
N VAL A 122 5.99 -15.05 2.52
CA VAL A 122 7.29 -15.73 2.31
C VAL A 122 8.28 -15.48 3.46
N CYS A 123 8.19 -14.36 4.18
CA CYS A 123 9.08 -14.07 5.31
C CYS A 123 8.50 -14.54 6.65
N GLN A 124 7.18 -14.38 6.89
CA GLN A 124 6.55 -14.66 8.18
C GLN A 124 5.70 -15.96 8.21
N ARG A 125 5.50 -16.63 7.07
CA ARG A 125 4.69 -17.86 6.90
C ARG A 125 3.20 -17.68 7.19
N LEU A 126 2.70 -16.44 7.17
CA LEU A 126 1.28 -16.12 7.37
C LEU A 126 0.42 -16.51 6.14
N ARG A 127 -0.89 -16.58 6.35
CA ARG A 127 -1.89 -16.62 5.27
C ARG A 127 -2.37 -15.20 4.98
N VAL A 128 -2.54 -14.87 3.71
CA VAL A 128 -3.05 -13.56 3.28
C VAL A 128 -4.15 -13.72 2.25
N VAL A 129 -5.33 -13.18 2.56
CA VAL A 129 -6.33 -12.81 1.56
C VAL A 129 -6.07 -11.36 1.19
N MET A 130 -5.92 -11.03 -0.09
CA MET A 130 -5.79 -9.65 -0.54
C MET A 130 -7.05 -9.18 -1.25
N ILE A 131 -7.52 -7.97 -0.94
CA ILE A 131 -8.67 -7.35 -1.58
C ILE A 131 -8.19 -6.07 -2.26
N ASP A 132 -8.08 -6.10 -3.59
CA ASP A 132 -7.70 -4.95 -4.40
C ASP A 132 -8.36 -5.07 -5.78
N PRO A 133 -8.95 -4.00 -6.34
CA PRO A 133 -9.62 -4.03 -7.64
C PRO A 133 -8.67 -4.25 -8.83
N ARG A 134 -7.35 -4.28 -8.61
CA ARG A 134 -6.34 -4.56 -9.63
C ARG A 134 -5.71 -5.92 -9.41
N GLU A 135 -5.83 -6.80 -10.41
CA GLU A 135 -5.04 -8.03 -10.49
C GLU A 135 -3.56 -7.77 -10.19
N SER A 136 -2.96 -8.63 -9.35
CA SER A 136 -1.59 -8.45 -8.89
C SER A 136 -0.82 -9.76 -8.80
N ASP A 137 0.23 -9.86 -9.62
CA ASP A 137 1.21 -10.94 -9.57
C ASP A 137 2.13 -10.79 -8.34
N VAL A 138 1.66 -11.32 -7.21
CA VAL A 138 2.36 -11.30 -5.93
C VAL A 138 3.62 -12.19 -5.92
N PRO A 139 3.67 -13.37 -6.58
CA PRO A 139 4.92 -14.10 -6.82
C PRO A 139 6.00 -13.26 -7.54
N LEU A 140 5.66 -12.62 -8.65
CA LEU A 140 6.59 -11.79 -9.41
C LEU A 140 6.98 -10.50 -8.67
N CYS A 141 6.06 -9.95 -7.86
CA CYS A 141 6.37 -8.89 -6.91
C CYS A 141 7.38 -9.35 -5.86
N PHE A 142 7.24 -10.57 -5.32
CA PHE A 142 8.23 -11.14 -4.42
C PHE A 142 9.61 -11.21 -5.09
N GLU A 143 9.72 -11.84 -6.27
CA GLU A 143 11.00 -12.05 -6.95
C GLU A 143 11.68 -10.74 -7.37
N LYS A 144 10.91 -9.77 -7.91
CA LYS A 144 11.48 -8.52 -8.45
C LYS A 144 11.65 -7.42 -7.39
N THR A 145 10.82 -7.39 -6.34
CA THR A 145 10.76 -6.27 -5.39
C THR A 145 11.15 -6.65 -3.96
N VAL A 146 10.79 -7.85 -3.50
CA VAL A 146 11.07 -8.29 -2.12
C VAL A 146 12.42 -8.95 -2.01
N LEU A 147 12.65 -10.01 -2.79
CA LEU A 147 13.81 -10.89 -2.73
C LEU A 147 15.15 -10.15 -2.87
N PRO A 148 15.34 -9.19 -3.80
CA PRO A 148 16.61 -8.46 -3.92
C PRO A 148 16.93 -7.58 -2.70
N LYS A 149 15.89 -7.12 -1.98
CA LYS A 149 15.99 -6.33 -0.75
C LYS A 149 16.19 -7.18 0.51
N LEU A 150 16.25 -8.53 0.41
CA LEU A 150 16.46 -9.41 1.57
C LEU A 150 17.96 -9.57 1.91
N PRO A 151 18.32 -9.79 3.20
CA PRO A 151 19.70 -10.07 3.60
C PRO A 151 20.30 -11.24 2.83
N ALA A 152 21.62 -11.22 2.59
CA ALA A 152 22.30 -12.25 1.80
C ALA A 152 22.00 -13.69 2.28
N VAL A 153 22.05 -13.93 3.59
CA VAL A 153 21.71 -15.24 4.21
C VAL A 153 20.30 -15.71 3.86
N TRP A 154 19.31 -14.80 3.79
CA TRP A 154 17.94 -15.12 3.40
C TRP A 154 17.84 -15.43 1.90
N ARG A 155 18.56 -14.68 1.05
CA ARG A 155 18.62 -14.95 -0.40
C ARG A 155 19.24 -16.31 -0.68
N CYS A 156 20.39 -16.64 -0.07
CA CYS A 156 21.03 -17.96 -0.21
C CYS A 156 20.14 -19.10 0.31
N ARG A 157 19.43 -18.91 1.43
CA ARG A 157 18.45 -19.90 1.95
C ARG A 157 17.21 -20.06 1.06
N PHE A 158 16.82 -19.02 0.33
CA PHE A 158 15.76 -19.11 -0.66
C PHE A 158 16.24 -19.88 -1.90
N GLN A 159 17.38 -19.47 -2.47
CA GLN A 159 17.99 -20.11 -3.64
C GLN A 159 18.24 -21.61 -3.43
N ARG A 160 18.75 -22.01 -2.26
CA ARG A 160 18.89 -23.44 -1.91
C ARG A 160 17.58 -24.21 -1.95
N ARG A 161 16.51 -23.67 -1.36
CA ARG A 161 15.19 -24.31 -1.39
C ARG A 161 14.58 -24.35 -2.80
N GLN A 162 14.93 -23.40 -3.66
CA GLN A 162 14.54 -23.37 -5.07
C GLN A 162 15.36 -24.36 -5.93
N GLN A 163 16.56 -24.75 -5.49
CA GLN A 163 17.33 -25.87 -6.06
C GLN A 163 16.82 -27.23 -5.56
N GLU A 164 16.33 -27.28 -4.32
CA GLU A 164 15.71 -28.46 -3.69
C GLU A 164 14.29 -28.71 -4.25
N ASP A 165 13.50 -27.66 -4.55
CA ASP A 165 12.22 -27.70 -5.27
C ASP A 165 12.00 -26.40 -6.07
N ALA A 166 12.08 -26.47 -7.40
CA ALA A 166 11.92 -25.32 -8.28
C ALA A 166 10.55 -24.61 -8.15
N HIS A 167 9.51 -25.34 -7.74
CA HIS A 167 8.13 -24.84 -7.63
C HIS A 167 7.79 -24.37 -6.21
N ILE A 168 8.76 -24.32 -5.29
CA ILE A 168 8.52 -23.99 -3.88
C ILE A 168 7.83 -22.63 -3.68
N LEU A 169 8.14 -21.63 -4.52
CA LEU A 169 7.51 -20.31 -4.46
C LEU A 169 6.03 -20.36 -4.85
N GLU A 170 5.75 -21.00 -5.98
CA GLU A 170 4.40 -21.15 -6.52
C GLU A 170 3.50 -21.92 -5.54
N LYS A 171 3.95 -23.08 -5.05
CA LYS A 171 3.27 -23.85 -3.99
C LYS A 171 2.99 -23.00 -2.74
N THR A 172 3.99 -22.23 -2.28
CA THR A 172 3.84 -21.34 -1.10
C THR A 172 2.74 -20.30 -1.31
N PHE A 173 2.57 -19.77 -2.53
CA PHE A 173 1.48 -18.84 -2.84
C PHE A 173 0.14 -19.56 -3.02
N GLN A 174 0.09 -20.68 -3.74
CA GLN A 174 -1.13 -21.50 -3.90
C GLN A 174 -1.74 -21.96 -2.56
N GLU A 175 -0.90 -22.26 -1.55
CA GLU A 175 -1.35 -22.62 -0.20
C GLU A 175 -1.79 -21.41 0.66
N ARG A 176 -1.14 -20.25 0.51
CA ARG A 176 -1.19 -19.17 1.51
C ARG A 176 -1.75 -17.84 1.00
N PHE A 177 -2.08 -17.73 -0.28
CA PHE A 177 -2.56 -16.52 -0.93
C PHE A 177 -3.87 -16.73 -1.67
N GLN A 178 -4.74 -15.72 -1.59
CA GLN A 178 -5.93 -15.59 -2.42
C GLN A 178 -6.18 -14.10 -2.69
N GLN A 179 -6.51 -13.72 -3.92
CA GLN A 179 -6.96 -12.36 -4.23
C GLN A 179 -8.46 -12.34 -4.54
N TYR A 180 -9.16 -11.34 -4.00
CA TYR A 180 -10.47 -10.90 -4.47
C TYR A 180 -10.29 -9.61 -5.28
N GLN A 181 -10.62 -9.65 -6.57
CA GLN A 181 -10.45 -8.52 -7.49
C GLN A 181 -11.65 -7.55 -7.38
N MET A 182 -11.70 -6.77 -6.32
CA MET A 182 -12.83 -5.88 -6.00
C MET A 182 -12.39 -4.67 -5.16
N TYR A 183 -13.22 -3.61 -5.16
CA TYR A 183 -13.12 -2.54 -4.16
C TYR A 183 -13.58 -3.04 -2.80
N PHE A 184 -13.06 -2.45 -1.72
CA PHE A 184 -13.51 -2.72 -0.35
C PHE A 184 -14.27 -1.50 0.19
N GLN A 185 -15.53 -1.71 0.54
CA GLN A 185 -16.50 -0.70 1.00
C GLN A 185 -17.19 -1.18 2.29
N ASP A 186 -17.97 -0.32 2.94
CA ASP A 186 -18.58 -0.58 4.25
C ASP A 186 -19.75 -1.58 4.20
N ASP A 187 -20.25 -1.90 3.01
CA ASP A 187 -21.24 -2.94 2.73
C ASP A 187 -20.62 -4.30 2.35
N THR A 188 -19.32 -4.34 2.02
CA THR A 188 -18.67 -5.46 1.32
C THR A 188 -18.83 -6.80 2.04
N ALA A 189 -18.77 -6.81 3.37
CA ALA A 189 -18.95 -8.04 4.17
C ALA A 189 -20.41 -8.56 4.19
N ALA A 190 -21.38 -7.75 3.78
CA ALA A 190 -22.80 -8.10 3.64
C ALA A 190 -23.19 -8.42 2.19
N THR A 191 -22.59 -7.76 1.21
CA THR A 191 -22.78 -8.06 -0.22
C THR A 191 -21.99 -9.28 -0.70
N HIS A 192 -20.87 -9.60 -0.03
CA HIS A 192 -20.03 -10.78 -0.28
C HIS A 192 -19.90 -11.66 0.98
N PRO A 193 -20.83 -12.61 1.22
CA PRO A 193 -20.81 -13.48 2.39
C PRO A 193 -19.53 -14.30 2.54
N GLU A 194 -18.87 -14.64 1.44
CA GLU A 194 -17.57 -15.32 1.41
C GLU A 194 -16.44 -14.45 1.97
N VAL A 195 -16.48 -13.14 1.73
CA VAL A 195 -15.55 -12.16 2.30
C VAL A 195 -15.90 -11.91 3.78
N GLY A 196 -17.18 -11.84 4.13
CA GLY A 196 -17.65 -11.79 5.52
C GLY A 196 -17.14 -12.97 6.37
N ALA A 197 -17.27 -14.19 5.86
CA ALA A 197 -16.78 -15.41 6.52
C ALA A 197 -15.24 -15.49 6.62
N LEU A 198 -14.50 -14.76 5.78
CA LEU A 198 -13.05 -14.58 5.90
C LEU A 198 -12.70 -13.52 6.95
N ILE A 199 -13.43 -12.41 7.02
CA ILE A 199 -13.30 -11.38 8.07
C ILE A 199 -13.54 -11.99 9.44
N GLU A 200 -14.57 -12.82 9.60
CA GLU A 200 -14.85 -13.55 10.85
C GLU A 200 -13.72 -14.50 11.28
N LYS A 201 -12.90 -14.98 10.34
CA LYS A 201 -11.75 -15.87 10.60
C LYS A 201 -10.41 -15.12 10.66
N ALA A 202 -10.38 -13.83 10.32
CA ALA A 202 -9.17 -13.03 10.32
C ALA A 202 -8.63 -12.78 11.73
N ALA A 203 -7.30 -12.80 11.83
CA ALA A 203 -6.51 -12.41 13.01
C ALA A 203 -6.08 -10.92 12.95
N LEU A 204 -6.08 -10.32 11.75
CA LEU A 204 -5.85 -8.88 11.51
C LEU A 204 -6.47 -8.46 10.17
N LEU A 205 -7.16 -7.32 10.14
CA LEU A 205 -7.44 -6.55 8.91
C LEU A 205 -6.37 -5.46 8.75
N VAL A 206 -5.72 -5.35 7.59
CA VAL A 206 -4.63 -4.39 7.37
C VAL A 206 -4.81 -3.59 6.09
N GLY A 207 -4.44 -2.31 6.11
CA GLY A 207 -4.45 -1.44 4.92
C GLY A 207 -3.31 -0.43 4.94
N MET A 208 -2.19 -0.75 4.30
CA MET A 208 -1.02 0.15 4.23
C MET A 208 -1.14 1.10 3.04
N HIS A 209 -1.52 2.36 3.31
CA HIS A 209 -1.83 3.35 2.26
C HIS A 209 -3.06 2.97 1.43
N ALA A 210 -4.11 2.48 2.11
CA ALA A 210 -5.35 1.98 1.52
C ALA A 210 -6.28 3.11 1.02
N ASP A 211 -5.92 3.73 -0.11
CA ASP A 211 -6.69 4.79 -0.75
C ASP A 211 -8.15 4.35 -1.02
N GLY A 212 -9.10 5.21 -0.62
CA GLY A 212 -10.55 4.92 -0.69
C GLY A 212 -11.04 3.98 0.42
N ALA A 213 -10.38 2.83 0.61
CA ALA A 213 -10.83 1.77 1.52
C ALA A 213 -10.55 2.03 3.02
N THR A 214 -9.63 2.93 3.38
CA THR A 214 -9.14 3.14 4.77
C THR A 214 -10.26 3.23 5.82
N GLU A 215 -11.35 3.96 5.55
CA GLU A 215 -12.48 4.07 6.48
C GLU A 215 -13.27 2.76 6.61
N ALA A 216 -13.62 2.14 5.49
CA ALA A 216 -14.37 0.88 5.46
C ALA A 216 -13.64 -0.24 6.22
N ILE A 217 -12.30 -0.26 6.20
CA ILE A 217 -11.49 -1.19 7.01
C ILE A 217 -11.76 -0.97 8.51
N VAL A 218 -11.76 0.26 8.99
CA VAL A 218 -12.00 0.61 10.40
C VAL A 218 -13.43 0.25 10.79
N ASP A 219 -14.43 0.67 10.02
CA ASP A 219 -15.84 0.41 10.34
C ASP A 219 -16.19 -1.08 10.30
N THR A 220 -15.63 -1.82 9.34
CA THR A 220 -15.81 -3.28 9.27
C THR A 220 -15.11 -3.98 10.43
N ALA A 221 -13.89 -3.57 10.78
CA ALA A 221 -13.16 -4.16 11.91
C ALA A 221 -13.88 -3.89 13.24
N LEU A 222 -14.41 -2.69 13.47
CA LEU A 222 -15.23 -2.38 14.64
C LEU A 222 -16.52 -3.23 14.66
N ARG A 223 -17.24 -3.33 13.53
CA ARG A 223 -18.48 -4.10 13.39
C ARG A 223 -18.29 -5.59 13.69
N TYR A 224 -17.23 -6.20 13.15
CA TYR A 224 -16.89 -7.61 13.36
C TYR A 224 -16.02 -7.87 14.60
N LYS A 225 -15.72 -6.84 15.40
CA LYS A 225 -14.86 -6.88 16.60
C LYS A 225 -13.48 -7.51 16.31
N LYS A 226 -12.86 -7.09 15.21
CA LYS A 226 -11.57 -7.61 14.75
C LYS A 226 -10.41 -6.65 14.99
N PRO A 227 -9.20 -7.18 15.26
CA PRO A 227 -7.99 -6.38 15.26
C PRO A 227 -7.79 -5.75 13.89
N PHE A 228 -7.37 -4.48 13.84
CA PHE A 228 -7.03 -3.81 12.58
C PHE A 228 -5.83 -2.89 12.69
N CYS A 229 -5.18 -2.63 11.57
CA CYS A 229 -4.24 -1.52 11.42
C CYS A 229 -4.32 -0.90 10.02
N VAL A 230 -4.59 0.40 9.96
CA VAL A 230 -4.53 1.21 8.73
C VAL A 230 -3.43 2.25 8.79
N VAL A 231 -2.83 2.57 7.65
CA VAL A 231 -1.90 3.68 7.48
C VAL A 231 -2.53 4.68 6.50
N PRO A 232 -3.35 5.64 6.96
CA PRO A 232 -4.00 6.62 6.08
C PRO A 232 -2.97 7.44 5.28
N CYS A 233 -3.37 7.90 4.09
CA CYS A 233 -2.55 8.73 3.21
C CYS A 233 -3.32 9.84 2.51
N CYS A 234 -4.43 9.49 1.84
CA CYS A 234 -5.25 10.41 1.06
C CYS A 234 -6.64 10.59 1.70
N VAL A 235 -7.13 11.83 1.69
CA VAL A 235 -8.38 12.23 2.38
C VAL A 235 -9.60 12.14 1.45
N PHE A 236 -9.39 12.45 0.16
CA PHE A 236 -10.42 12.55 -0.89
C PHE A 236 -11.69 13.33 -0.45
N PRO A 237 -11.59 14.59 -0.01
CA PRO A 237 -12.71 15.35 0.56
C PRO A 237 -13.89 15.57 -0.40
N THR A 238 -13.65 15.52 -1.72
CA THR A 238 -14.72 15.56 -2.74
C THR A 238 -15.52 14.25 -2.81
N LEU A 239 -14.88 13.11 -2.56
CA LEU A 239 -15.50 11.79 -2.58
C LEU A 239 -16.21 11.46 -1.25
N PHE A 240 -15.64 11.93 -0.14
CA PHE A 240 -16.14 11.68 1.22
C PHE A 240 -16.56 12.98 1.92
N HIS A 241 -17.37 13.79 1.22
CA HIS A 241 -17.81 15.11 1.67
C HIS A 241 -18.69 15.09 2.94
N THR A 242 -19.15 13.91 3.37
CA THR A 242 -19.93 13.68 4.59
C THR A 242 -19.09 13.57 5.86
N ARG A 243 -17.76 13.41 5.77
CA ARG A 243 -16.89 13.30 6.95
C ARG A 243 -16.76 14.64 7.68
N THR A 244 -17.29 14.73 8.90
CA THR A 244 -17.09 15.87 9.82
C THR A 244 -16.30 15.47 11.06
N ILE A 245 -15.62 16.45 11.67
CA ILE A 245 -15.05 16.35 13.02
C ILE A 245 -15.49 17.53 13.87
N ARG A 246 -15.63 17.31 15.18
CA ARG A 246 -15.78 18.41 16.14
C ARG A 246 -14.43 19.02 16.44
N VAL A 247 -14.36 20.34 16.31
CA VAL A 247 -13.18 21.15 16.64
C VAL A 247 -13.64 22.24 17.60
N ARG A 248 -12.87 22.43 18.66
CA ARG A 248 -13.06 23.52 19.62
C ARG A 248 -12.30 24.77 19.14
N ASP A 249 -12.93 25.94 19.23
CA ASP A 249 -12.28 27.22 18.92
C ASP A 249 -11.60 27.84 20.16
N GLU A 250 -10.97 29.01 19.97
CA GLU A 250 -10.21 29.73 21.00
C GLU A 250 -11.09 30.26 22.15
N GLU A 251 -12.39 30.46 21.87
CA GLU A 251 -13.41 30.86 22.84
C GLU A 251 -13.98 29.65 23.61
N GLY A 252 -13.68 28.43 23.16
CA GLY A 252 -14.06 27.18 23.79
C GLY A 252 -15.35 26.55 23.25
N ASN A 253 -15.97 27.11 22.20
CA ASN A 253 -17.16 26.55 21.57
C ASN A 253 -16.79 25.34 20.69
N GLU A 254 -17.69 24.36 20.57
CA GLU A 254 -17.50 23.23 19.65
C GLU A 254 -18.32 23.42 18.36
N ARG A 255 -17.65 23.24 17.22
CA ARG A 255 -18.27 23.27 15.89
C ARG A 255 -17.85 22.06 15.07
N GLU A 256 -18.76 21.57 14.24
CA GLU A 256 -18.41 20.54 13.25
C GLU A 256 -17.84 21.16 11.98
N VAL A 257 -16.71 20.62 11.51
CA VAL A 257 -16.03 21.06 10.29
C VAL A 257 -15.77 19.86 9.37
N PRO A 258 -15.84 20.03 8.04
CA PRO A 258 -15.58 18.95 7.10
C PRO A 258 -14.10 18.55 7.11
N VAL A 259 -13.84 17.25 7.03
CA VAL A 259 -12.49 16.67 6.99
C VAL A 259 -11.82 16.98 5.65
N ARG A 260 -10.77 17.79 5.67
CA ARG A 260 -10.02 18.23 4.47
C ARG A 260 -8.50 18.03 4.56
N SER A 261 -7.94 18.00 5.78
CA SER A 261 -6.53 17.71 6.02
C SER A 261 -6.28 16.24 6.42
N TYR A 262 -5.02 15.81 6.35
CA TYR A 262 -4.62 14.45 6.77
C TYR A 262 -4.76 14.24 8.27
N GLU A 263 -4.44 15.27 9.03
CA GLU A 263 -4.48 15.35 10.49
C GLU A 263 -5.95 15.27 10.96
N GLN A 264 -6.84 15.99 10.27
CA GLN A 264 -8.29 15.88 10.46
C GLN A 264 -8.82 14.48 10.11
N PHE A 265 -8.29 13.81 9.09
CA PHE A 265 -8.69 12.44 8.75
C PHE A 265 -8.18 11.41 9.77
N CYS A 266 -6.98 11.61 10.32
CA CYS A 266 -6.49 10.80 11.43
C CYS A 266 -7.38 10.98 12.67
N GLN A 267 -7.69 12.23 13.05
CA GLN A 267 -8.60 12.55 14.15
C GLN A 267 -10.00 11.95 13.93
N TYR A 268 -10.53 12.02 12.71
CA TYR A 268 -11.81 11.42 12.33
C TYR A 268 -11.85 9.91 12.58
N LEU A 269 -10.80 9.18 12.18
CA LEU A 269 -10.70 7.74 12.40
C LEU A 269 -10.51 7.39 13.88
N MET A 270 -9.73 8.17 14.63
CA MET A 270 -9.59 8.02 16.09
C MET A 270 -10.93 8.22 16.82
N ASN A 271 -11.73 9.21 16.39
CA ASN A 271 -13.03 9.54 16.98
C ASN A 271 -14.09 8.42 16.81
N LYS A 272 -13.90 7.46 15.90
CA LYS A 272 -14.90 6.39 15.66
C LYS A 272 -15.05 5.43 16.85
N HIS A 273 -14.01 5.22 17.67
CA HIS A 273 -14.10 4.35 18.85
C HIS A 273 -12.95 4.60 19.86
N PRO A 274 -13.21 4.76 21.18
CA PRO A 274 -12.21 5.19 22.16
C PRO A 274 -11.05 4.21 22.43
N ARG A 275 -11.18 2.93 22.04
CA ARG A 275 -10.05 1.96 22.06
C ARG A 275 -9.11 2.03 20.85
N ILE A 276 -9.38 2.90 19.86
CA ILE A 276 -8.49 3.08 18.72
C ILE A 276 -7.23 3.82 19.19
N GLN A 277 -6.08 3.33 18.78
CA GLN A 277 -4.76 3.84 19.15
C GLN A 277 -4.02 4.38 17.92
N GLN A 278 -3.11 5.31 18.16
CA GLN A 278 -2.26 5.92 17.13
C GLN A 278 -0.78 5.58 17.40
N SER A 279 0.02 5.37 16.35
CA SER A 279 1.45 5.15 16.48
C SER A 279 2.22 5.70 15.27
N ILE A 280 3.44 6.19 15.49
CA ILE A 280 4.31 6.72 14.42
C ILE A 280 5.29 5.63 13.98
N LEU A 281 5.25 5.26 12.70
CA LEU A 281 6.07 4.21 12.11
C LEU A 281 7.45 4.76 11.67
N PRO A 282 8.54 3.97 11.75
CA PRO A 282 9.90 4.44 11.51
C PRO A 282 10.30 4.53 10.02
N PHE A 283 9.45 5.13 9.18
CA PHE A 283 9.73 5.54 7.80
C PHE A 283 9.18 6.95 7.52
N ASP A 284 9.54 7.55 6.39
CA ASP A 284 9.18 8.95 6.09
C ASP A 284 7.91 9.05 5.23
N GLY A 285 7.26 10.23 5.23
CA GLY A 285 5.99 10.46 4.54
C GLY A 285 4.78 10.15 5.43
N ARG A 286 3.72 9.56 4.85
CA ARG A 286 2.50 9.18 5.59
C ARG A 286 2.78 7.94 6.43
N ASN A 287 3.15 8.14 7.70
CA ASN A 287 3.71 7.11 8.58
C ASN A 287 2.92 6.90 9.89
N VAL A 288 1.74 7.50 10.03
CA VAL A 288 0.86 7.25 11.18
C VAL A 288 0.09 5.94 10.95
N ALA A 289 0.25 4.98 11.87
CA ALA A 289 -0.66 3.85 12.03
C ALA A 289 -1.82 4.23 12.93
N ILE A 290 -3.04 3.84 12.54
CA ILE A 290 -4.27 3.91 13.35
C ILE A 290 -4.79 2.48 13.46
N TRP A 291 -5.01 2.00 14.69
CA TRP A 291 -5.15 0.57 14.95
C TRP A 291 -5.96 0.26 16.21
N TRP A 292 -6.40 -1.00 16.33
CA TRP A 292 -6.97 -1.58 17.56
C TRP A 292 -6.61 -3.06 17.59
N ASP A 293 -6.22 -3.58 18.75
CA ASP A 293 -5.82 -4.97 18.98
C ASP A 293 -6.98 -5.99 19.05
N GLY A 294 -8.24 -5.53 18.97
CA GLY A 294 -9.42 -6.37 19.12
C GLY A 294 -9.78 -6.70 20.58
N THR A 295 -9.02 -6.21 21.57
CA THR A 295 -9.32 -6.43 23.00
C THR A 295 -10.52 -5.60 23.47
N SER A 296 -11.20 -6.09 24.52
CA SER A 296 -12.44 -5.50 25.07
C SER A 296 -12.16 -4.54 26.22
#